data_AF-A0A960L1G0-F1
#
_entry.id   AF-A0A960L1G0-F1
#
_cell.length_a   1.000
_cell.length_b   1.000
_cell.length_c   1.000
_cell.angle_alpha   90.00
_cell.angle_beta   90.00
_cell.angle_gamma   90.00
#
_symmetry.space_group_name_H-M   'P 1'
#
loop_
_entity.id
_entity.type
_entity.pdbx_description
1 polymer ?
#
loop_
_entity_poly.entity_id
_entity_poly.type
_entity_poly.pdbx_seq_one_letter_code
_entity_poly.pdbx_strand_id
1 'polypeptide(L)'
;TKIETVNLAEKLDARGFSAAALNGDIPQKQREEIVDKLKKGGFDILVATDVVARGLDVERISHVVNYDIPYDAEAYVHRIGRTGRAGRTGEAILFVAPRERRMLQSIEKATRQSINPMVLPTAKSINERRISKLYERLDEIIRNEDLTGYQEILQGFIDEKAHTSELLAAAILNYAQ
;
A
#
# COMPACT_ATOMS: atom_id res chain seq x y z
N THR A 1 16.70 9.19 1.48
CA THR A 1 17.79 9.24 2.50
C THR A 1 17.28 8.64 3.82
N LYS A 2 18.11 8.54 4.88
CA LYS A 2 17.66 7.99 6.18
C LYS A 2 16.48 8.77 6.77
N ILE A 3 16.58 10.10 6.80
CA ILE A 3 15.50 11.00 7.26
C ILE A 3 14.24 10.82 6.42
N GLU A 4 14.37 10.77 5.09
CA GLU A 4 13.22 10.58 4.20
C GLU A 4 12.50 9.24 4.44
N THR A 5 13.22 8.17 4.79
CA THR A 5 12.54 6.89 5.09
C THR A 5 11.61 6.99 6.29
N VAL A 6 12.04 7.69 7.35
CA VAL A 6 11.24 7.88 8.57
C VAL A 6 10.06 8.79 8.26
N ASN A 7 10.32 9.95 7.66
CA ASN A 7 9.28 10.91 7.30
C ASN A 7 8.20 10.32 6.38
N LEU A 8 8.59 9.49 5.41
CA LEU A 8 7.64 8.85 4.50
C LEU A 8 6.83 7.76 5.21
N ALA A 9 7.46 6.94 6.06
CA ALA A 9 6.74 5.95 6.85
C ALA A 9 5.71 6.59 7.78
N GLU A 10 6.09 7.66 8.50
CA GLU A 10 5.18 8.41 9.37
C GLU A 10 4.01 9.04 8.59
N LYS A 11 4.28 9.61 7.40
CA LYS A 11 3.23 10.17 6.53
C LYS A 11 2.25 9.12 6.02
N LEU A 12 2.71 7.88 5.81
CA LEU A 12 1.88 6.76 5.40
C LEU A 12 1.03 6.27 6.58
N ASP A 13 1.64 6.11 7.74
CA ASP A 13 0.97 5.68 8.97
C ASP A 13 -0.11 6.67 9.40
N ALA A 14 0.18 7.98 9.36
CA ALA A 14 -0.80 9.04 9.61
C ALA A 14 -1.97 9.08 8.62
N ARG A 15 -1.86 8.36 7.48
CA ARG A 15 -2.93 8.20 6.48
C ARG A 15 -3.64 6.84 6.59
N GLY A 16 -3.35 6.07 7.64
CA GLY A 16 -3.95 4.76 7.89
C GLY A 16 -3.27 3.60 7.15
N PHE A 17 -2.08 3.81 6.58
CA PHE A 17 -1.30 2.73 5.97
C PHE A 17 -0.26 2.20 6.93
N SER A 18 -0.36 0.93 7.32
CA SER A 18 0.61 0.31 8.22
C SER A 18 2.00 0.24 7.57
N ALA A 19 2.89 1.13 8.01
CA ALA A 19 4.20 1.35 7.39
C ALA A 19 5.33 1.42 8.43
N ALA A 20 6.51 0.92 8.06
CA ALA A 20 7.72 1.01 8.88
C ALA A 20 8.93 1.45 8.04
N ALA A 21 9.86 2.19 8.67
CA ALA A 21 11.11 2.58 8.05
C ALA A 21 12.22 1.54 8.30
N LEU A 22 13.10 1.34 7.33
CA LEU A 22 14.29 0.48 7.44
C LEU A 22 15.52 1.17 6.85
N ASN A 23 16.41 1.65 7.71
CA ASN A 23 17.58 2.44 7.28
C ASN A 23 18.83 2.18 8.12
N GLY A 24 19.91 2.87 7.73
CA GLY A 24 21.26 2.70 8.27
C GLY A 24 21.40 2.94 9.77
N ASP A 25 20.53 3.75 10.37
CA ASP A 25 20.61 4.15 11.78
C ASP A 25 19.90 3.15 12.71
N ILE A 26 19.08 2.26 12.14
CA ILE A 26 18.38 1.23 12.92
C ILE A 26 19.38 0.13 13.33
N PRO A 27 19.50 -0.18 14.63
CA PRO A 27 20.35 -1.26 15.12
C PRO A 27 19.96 -2.62 14.53
N GLN A 28 20.95 -3.50 14.30
CA GLN A 28 20.74 -4.79 13.64
C GLN A 28 19.60 -5.62 14.25
N LYS A 29 19.53 -5.69 15.59
CA LYS A 29 18.45 -6.39 16.31
C LYS A 29 17.05 -5.86 15.93
N GLN A 30 16.88 -4.55 15.90
CA GLN A 30 15.61 -3.93 15.51
C GLN A 30 15.31 -4.15 14.02
N ARG A 31 16.33 -4.20 13.16
CA ARG A 31 16.12 -4.53 11.74
C ARG A 31 15.53 -5.92 11.56
N GLU A 32 16.08 -6.90 12.27
CA GLU A 32 15.60 -8.28 12.24
C GLU A 32 14.14 -8.37 12.73
N GLU A 33 13.80 -7.66 13.81
CA GLU A 33 12.43 -7.58 14.33
C GLU A 33 11.46 -6.94 13.32
N ILE A 34 11.86 -5.85 12.64
CA ILE A 34 11.04 -5.20 11.61
C ILE A 34 10.82 -6.13 10.42
N VAL A 35 11.87 -6.82 9.96
CA VAL A 35 11.77 -7.77 8.84
C VAL A 35 10.90 -8.96 9.20
N ASP A 36 11.03 -9.50 10.42
CA ASP A 36 10.17 -10.59 10.89
C ASP A 36 8.70 -10.17 11.00
N LYS A 37 8.42 -8.97 11.50
CA LYS A 37 7.07 -8.40 11.51
C LYS A 37 6.49 -8.26 10.10
N LEU A 38 7.28 -7.80 9.12
CA LEU A 38 6.84 -7.74 7.73
C LEU A 38 6.51 -9.12 7.17
N LYS A 39 7.36 -10.12 7.44
CA LYS A 39 7.14 -11.51 7.00
C LYS A 39 5.85 -12.09 7.57
N LYS A 40 5.55 -11.79 8.82
CA LYS A 40 4.33 -12.22 9.53
C LYS A 40 3.09 -11.40 9.18
N GLY A 41 3.21 -10.37 8.35
CA GLY A 41 2.09 -9.49 7.98
C GLY A 41 1.67 -8.52 9.08
N GLY A 42 2.54 -8.19 10.03
CA GLY A 42 2.27 -7.20 11.08
C GLY A 42 2.18 -5.76 10.56
N PHE A 43 2.67 -5.51 9.35
CA PHE A 43 2.45 -4.28 8.57
C PHE A 43 2.61 -4.58 7.08
N ASP A 44 2.22 -3.63 6.23
CA ASP A 44 2.12 -3.85 4.78
C ASP A 44 3.17 -3.10 3.96
N ILE A 45 3.71 -2.00 4.49
CA ILE A 45 4.64 -1.14 3.75
C ILE A 45 5.98 -1.02 4.46
N LEU A 46 7.06 -1.34 3.76
CA LEU A 46 8.43 -1.10 4.23
C LEU A 46 9.08 0.00 3.39
N VAL A 47 9.50 1.09 4.05
CA VAL A 47 10.23 2.19 3.42
C VAL A 47 11.72 2.04 3.72
N ALA A 48 12.53 1.75 2.70
CA ALA A 48 13.94 1.40 2.90
C ALA A 48 14.92 2.17 2.02
N THR A 49 16.18 2.25 2.46
CA THR A 49 17.30 2.70 1.60
C THR A 49 18.05 1.50 1.00
N ASP A 50 18.73 1.73 -0.12
CA ASP A 50 19.45 0.69 -0.88
C ASP A 50 20.41 -0.14 -0.04
N VAL A 51 21.17 0.52 0.82
CA VAL A 51 22.20 -0.13 1.65
C VAL A 51 21.59 -1.18 2.58
N VAL A 52 20.39 -0.92 3.11
CA VAL A 52 19.76 -1.78 4.11
C VAL A 52 18.77 -2.77 3.49
N ALA A 53 18.23 -2.48 2.31
CA ALA A 53 17.36 -3.40 1.59
C ALA A 53 18.12 -4.55 0.89
N ARG A 54 19.45 -4.47 0.77
CA ARG A 54 20.27 -5.58 0.24
C ARG A 54 20.13 -6.81 1.14
N GLY A 55 19.92 -7.98 0.53
CA GLY A 55 19.71 -9.22 1.29
C GLY A 55 18.33 -9.35 1.94
N LEU A 56 17.44 -8.36 1.80
CA LEU A 56 16.06 -8.50 2.26
C LEU A 56 15.35 -9.60 1.45
N ASP A 57 15.00 -10.69 2.13
CA ASP A 57 14.29 -11.82 1.55
C ASP A 57 12.92 -11.97 2.22
N VAL A 58 11.93 -11.35 1.60
CA VAL A 58 10.54 -11.33 2.06
C VAL A 58 9.64 -11.66 0.88
N GLU A 59 9.16 -12.89 0.89
CA GLU A 59 8.36 -13.49 -0.17
C GLU A 59 7.01 -12.80 -0.45
N ARG A 60 6.46 -12.11 0.55
CA ARG A 60 5.17 -11.39 0.48
C ARG A 60 5.24 -10.10 -0.34
N ILE A 61 6.43 -9.61 -0.69
CA ILE A 61 6.58 -8.35 -1.43
C ILE A 61 6.07 -8.54 -2.87
N SER A 62 4.84 -8.09 -3.10
CA SER A 62 4.18 -8.10 -4.42
C SER A 62 4.48 -6.85 -5.26
N HIS A 63 4.89 -5.76 -4.60
CA HIS A 63 5.14 -4.48 -5.26
C HIS A 63 6.45 -3.87 -4.75
N VAL A 64 7.22 -3.27 -5.66
CA VAL A 64 8.36 -2.40 -5.34
C VAL A 64 8.11 -1.02 -5.91
N VAL A 65 8.10 0.00 -5.07
CA VAL A 65 7.97 1.39 -5.49
C VAL A 65 9.31 2.09 -5.34
N ASN A 66 9.91 2.48 -6.46
CA ASN A 66 11.08 3.35 -6.49
C ASN A 66 10.59 4.80 -6.32
N TYR A 67 10.54 5.25 -5.06
CA TYR A 67 10.12 6.60 -4.71
C TYR A 67 11.07 7.66 -5.29
N ASP A 68 12.37 7.45 -5.11
CA ASP A 68 13.44 8.19 -5.79
C ASP A 68 14.04 7.33 -6.90
N ILE A 69 14.28 7.91 -8.08
CA ILE A 69 14.93 7.20 -9.18
C ILE A 69 16.35 6.75 -8.77
N PRO A 70 16.73 5.47 -8.98
CA PRO A 70 18.09 5.03 -8.70
C PRO A 70 19.09 5.69 -9.65
N TYR A 71 20.32 5.90 -9.17
CA TYR A 71 21.38 6.57 -9.94
C TYR A 71 21.93 5.73 -11.09
N ASP A 72 21.82 4.41 -10.98
CA ASP A 72 22.31 3.46 -11.96
C ASP A 72 21.35 2.26 -12.10
N ALA A 73 21.59 1.46 -13.15
CA ALA A 73 20.77 0.32 -13.47
C ALA A 73 20.97 -0.87 -12.51
N GLU A 74 22.14 -0.98 -11.88
CA GLU A 74 22.43 -2.07 -10.94
C GLU A 74 21.59 -1.91 -9.67
N ALA A 75 21.52 -0.68 -9.14
CA ALA A 75 20.63 -0.32 -8.04
C ALA A 75 19.17 -0.57 -8.40
N TYR A 76 18.74 -0.19 -9.61
CA TYR A 76 17.38 -0.48 -10.09
C TYR A 76 17.06 -1.98 -10.06
N VAL A 77 17.92 -2.81 -10.66
CA VAL A 77 17.75 -4.28 -10.72
C VAL A 77 17.71 -4.88 -9.31
N HIS A 78 18.59 -4.44 -8.40
CA HIS A 78 18.61 -4.92 -7.02
C HIS A 78 17.35 -4.56 -6.22
N ARG A 79 16.76 -3.39 -6.49
CA ARG A 79 15.49 -2.95 -5.88
C ARG A 79 14.33 -3.77 -6.39
N ILE A 80 14.15 -3.87 -7.72
CA ILE A 80 13.00 -4.61 -8.28
C ILE A 80 13.09 -6.11 -7.99
N GLY A 81 14.30 -6.65 -7.83
CA GLY A 81 14.53 -8.03 -7.39
C GLY A 81 14.06 -8.36 -5.96
N ARG A 82 13.40 -7.42 -5.26
CA ARG A 82 12.67 -7.70 -4.01
C ARG A 82 11.27 -8.26 -4.24
N THR A 83 10.69 -8.07 -5.42
CA THR A 83 9.40 -8.68 -5.80
C THR A 83 9.60 -9.79 -6.84
N GLY A 84 8.52 -10.49 -7.21
CA GLY A 84 8.55 -11.55 -8.22
C GLY A 84 9.38 -12.79 -7.84
N ARG A 85 9.54 -13.04 -6.53
CA ARG A 85 10.33 -14.17 -6.00
C ARG A 85 9.54 -15.47 -5.94
N ALA A 86 10.25 -16.60 -5.90
CA ALA A 86 9.66 -17.94 -5.80
C ALA A 86 8.61 -18.25 -6.88
N GLY A 87 8.84 -17.76 -8.11
CA GLY A 87 7.95 -17.99 -9.25
C GLY A 87 6.65 -17.17 -9.23
N ARG A 88 6.48 -16.26 -8.27
CA ARG A 88 5.33 -15.35 -8.22
C ARG A 88 5.50 -14.18 -9.17
N THR A 89 4.39 -13.58 -9.58
CA THR A 89 4.39 -12.29 -10.28
C THR A 89 4.66 -11.15 -9.29
N GLY A 90 5.34 -10.12 -9.76
CA GLY A 90 5.63 -8.91 -8.98
C GLY A 90 5.59 -7.67 -9.86
N GLU A 91 5.23 -6.53 -9.28
CA GLU A 91 5.15 -5.26 -10.01
C GLU A 91 6.17 -4.25 -9.48
N ALA A 92 6.82 -3.53 -10.39
CA ALA A 92 7.75 -2.48 -10.05
C ALA A 92 7.28 -1.14 -10.62
N ILE A 93 7.08 -0.17 -9.73
CA ILE A 93 6.65 1.18 -10.07
C ILE A 93 7.84 2.12 -9.87
N LEU A 94 8.04 3.05 -10.80
CA LEU A 94 9.12 4.02 -10.75
C LEU A 94 8.56 5.43 -10.88
N PHE A 95 8.82 6.28 -9.88
CA PHE A 95 8.55 7.70 -9.99
C PHE A 95 9.71 8.40 -10.71
N VAL A 96 9.37 9.27 -11.67
CA VAL A 96 10.35 9.98 -12.49
C VAL A 96 9.93 11.43 -12.59
N ALA A 97 10.73 12.34 -12.03
CA ALA A 97 10.55 13.77 -12.24
C ALA A 97 11.00 14.18 -13.65
N PRO A 98 10.52 15.31 -14.21
CA PRO A 98 10.94 15.78 -15.54
C PRO A 98 12.47 15.90 -15.70
N ARG A 99 13.17 16.31 -14.65
CA ARG A 99 14.64 16.45 -14.62
C ARG A 99 15.41 15.11 -14.62
N GLU A 100 14.72 14.01 -14.34
CA GLU A 100 15.30 12.66 -14.16
C GLU A 100 15.17 11.78 -15.41
N ARG A 101 14.60 12.30 -16.51
CA ARG A 101 14.40 11.54 -17.76
C ARG A 101 15.68 10.92 -18.33
N ARG A 102 16.83 11.56 -18.17
CA ARG A 102 18.13 10.99 -18.61
C ARG A 102 18.51 9.75 -17.80
N MET A 103 18.19 9.73 -16.51
CA MET A 103 18.47 8.58 -15.64
C MET A 103 17.56 7.41 -16.03
N LEU A 104 16.28 7.68 -16.32
CA LEU A 104 15.36 6.68 -16.87
C LEU A 104 15.91 6.03 -18.15
N GLN A 105 16.34 6.84 -19.13
CA GLN A 105 16.91 6.34 -20.39
C GLN A 105 18.14 5.45 -20.17
N SER A 106 19.00 5.79 -19.20
CA SER A 106 20.16 4.96 -18.84
C SER A 106 19.74 3.61 -18.27
N ILE A 107 18.71 3.59 -17.41
CA ILE A 107 18.16 2.35 -16.83
C ILE A 107 17.55 1.47 -17.93
N GLU A 108 16.72 2.05 -18.80
CA GLU A 108 16.08 1.32 -19.91
C GLU A 108 17.11 0.73 -20.87
N LYS A 109 18.15 1.50 -21.21
CA LYS A 109 19.24 1.04 -22.09
C LYS A 109 20.03 -0.12 -21.48
N ALA A 110 20.33 -0.04 -20.19
CA ALA A 110 21.09 -1.07 -19.48
C ALA A 110 20.28 -2.36 -19.28
N THR A 111 18.99 -2.24 -18.96
CA THR A 111 18.06 -3.37 -18.78
C THR A 111 17.52 -3.92 -20.09
N ARG A 112 17.68 -3.17 -21.20
CA ARG A 112 17.11 -3.48 -22.53
C ARG A 112 15.59 -3.62 -22.51
N GLN A 113 14.93 -2.89 -21.61
CA GLN A 113 13.48 -2.90 -21.45
C GLN A 113 12.97 -1.47 -21.34
N SER A 114 11.89 -1.16 -22.05
CA SER A 114 11.18 0.11 -21.89
C SER A 114 10.26 0.05 -20.66
N ILE A 115 10.29 1.09 -19.84
CA ILE A 115 9.38 1.24 -18.71
C ILE A 115 8.15 2.01 -19.20
N ASN A 116 7.01 1.31 -19.24
CA ASN A 116 5.77 1.89 -19.74
C ASN A 116 5.26 3.01 -18.81
N PRO A 117 4.93 4.20 -19.34
CA PRO A 117 4.29 5.24 -18.56
C PRO A 117 2.96 4.78 -17.99
N MET A 118 2.75 5.00 -16.70
CA MET A 118 1.47 4.76 -16.02
C MET A 118 0.72 6.08 -15.87
N VAL A 119 -0.58 6.07 -16.13
CA VAL A 119 -1.47 7.20 -15.84
C VAL A 119 -1.81 7.16 -14.35
N LEU A 120 -1.63 8.29 -13.65
CA LEU A 120 -2.01 8.38 -12.26
C LEU A 120 -3.52 8.20 -12.09
N PRO A 121 -3.97 7.43 -11.08
CA PRO A 121 -5.39 7.28 -10.80
C PRO A 121 -5.98 8.65 -10.43
N THR A 122 -7.16 8.92 -10.99
CA THR A 122 -7.94 10.13 -10.66
C THR A 122 -8.66 9.94 -9.33
N ALA A 123 -9.01 11.05 -8.66
CA ALA A 123 -9.85 11.00 -7.46
C ALA A 123 -11.16 10.22 -7.69
N LYS A 124 -11.74 10.36 -8.89
CA LYS A 124 -12.91 9.58 -9.32
C LYS A 124 -12.62 8.07 -9.33
N SER A 125 -11.54 7.64 -9.99
CA SER A 125 -11.17 6.21 -10.04
C SER A 125 -10.84 5.62 -8.67
N ILE A 126 -10.23 6.41 -7.78
CA ILE A 126 -9.97 6.00 -6.39
C ILE A 126 -11.29 5.79 -5.66
N ASN A 127 -12.24 6.73 -5.81
CA ASN A 127 -13.54 6.63 -5.16
C ASN A 127 -14.36 5.45 -5.69
N GLU A 128 -14.39 5.24 -7.01
CA GLU A 128 -15.03 4.08 -7.65
C GLU A 128 -14.48 2.76 -7.10
N ARG A 129 -13.15 2.67 -6.94
CA ARG A 129 -12.53 1.47 -6.37
C ARG A 129 -12.80 1.29 -4.87
N ARG A 130 -12.89 2.38 -4.11
CA ARG A 130 -13.31 2.34 -2.69
C ARG A 130 -14.75 1.85 -2.56
N ILE A 131 -15.66 2.38 -3.36
CA ILE A 131 -17.07 1.97 -3.39
C ILE A 131 -17.19 0.50 -3.80
N SER A 132 -16.44 0.06 -4.81
CA SER A 132 -16.46 -1.34 -5.26
C SER A 132 -16.02 -2.30 -4.14
N LYS A 133 -14.92 -1.98 -3.45
CA LYS A 133 -14.46 -2.76 -2.30
C LYS A 133 -15.44 -2.75 -1.12
N LEU A 134 -16.11 -1.63 -0.90
CA LEU A 134 -17.15 -1.53 0.12
C LEU A 134 -18.30 -2.49 -0.19
N TYR A 135 -18.77 -2.52 -1.44
CA TYR A 135 -19.82 -3.47 -1.85
C TYR A 135 -19.38 -4.93 -1.70
N GLU A 136 -18.17 -5.28 -2.13
CA GLU A 136 -17.63 -6.64 -1.94
C GLU A 136 -17.64 -7.07 -0.47
N ARG A 137 -17.21 -6.17 0.43
CA ARG A 137 -17.18 -6.42 1.87
C ARG A 137 -18.59 -6.53 2.47
N LEU A 138 -19.51 -5.66 2.08
CA LEU A 138 -20.90 -5.71 2.53
C LEU A 138 -21.56 -7.02 2.09
N ASP A 139 -21.36 -7.44 0.84
CA ASP A 139 -21.87 -8.70 0.32
C ASP A 139 -21.27 -9.91 1.08
N GLU A 140 -20.00 -9.86 1.44
CA GLU A 140 -19.36 -10.90 2.25
C GLU A 140 -19.99 -11.01 3.64
N ILE A 141 -20.19 -9.88 4.33
CA ILE A 141 -20.84 -9.84 5.64
C ILE A 141 -22.28 -10.36 5.55
N ILE A 142 -23.07 -9.88 4.59
CA ILE A 142 -24.47 -10.30 4.40
C ILE A 142 -24.57 -11.81 4.18
N ARG A 143 -23.59 -12.42 3.48
CA ARG A 143 -23.59 -13.86 3.21
C ARG A 143 -23.17 -14.70 4.42
N ASN A 144 -22.28 -14.19 5.26
CA ASN A 144 -21.56 -15.00 6.24
C ASN A 144 -21.95 -14.75 7.70
N GLU A 145 -22.59 -13.62 8.00
CA GLU A 145 -22.93 -13.22 9.37
C GLU A 145 -24.45 -13.19 9.60
N ASP A 146 -24.88 -13.49 10.84
CA ASP A 146 -26.26 -13.29 11.26
C ASP A 146 -26.46 -11.83 11.70
N LEU A 147 -27.25 -11.09 10.93
CA LEU A 147 -27.49 -9.67 11.14
C LEU A 147 -28.83 -9.38 11.86
N THR A 148 -29.57 -10.40 12.30
CA THR A 148 -30.92 -10.26 12.86
C THR A 148 -30.96 -9.29 14.05
N GLY A 149 -30.02 -9.40 14.99
CA GLY A 149 -29.95 -8.50 16.14
C GLY A 149 -29.67 -7.04 15.77
N TYR A 150 -28.86 -6.80 14.74
CA TYR A 150 -28.63 -5.45 14.22
C TYR A 150 -29.87 -4.89 13.51
N GLN A 151 -30.62 -5.73 12.80
CA GLN A 151 -31.86 -5.32 12.14
C GLN A 151 -32.92 -4.88 13.17
N GLU A 152 -33.06 -5.59 14.30
CA GLU A 152 -33.98 -5.21 15.38
C GLU A 152 -33.63 -3.85 15.98
N ILE A 153 -32.33 -3.60 16.24
CA ILE A 153 -31.85 -2.31 16.77
C ILE A 153 -32.16 -1.17 15.78
N LEU A 154 -31.88 -1.38 14.48
CA LEU A 154 -32.15 -0.38 13.45
C LEU A 154 -33.65 -0.09 13.33
N GLN A 155 -34.49 -1.11 13.35
CA GLN A 155 -35.94 -0.96 13.28
C GLN A 155 -36.46 -0.16 14.48
N GLY A 156 -35.98 -0.45 15.69
CA GLY A 156 -36.35 0.33 16.88
C GLY A 156 -35.98 1.82 16.75
N PHE A 157 -34.80 2.13 16.20
CA PHE A 157 -34.39 3.52 15.99
C PHE A 157 -35.22 4.24 14.90
N ILE A 158 -35.52 3.53 13.81
CA ILE A 158 -36.38 4.01 12.71
C ILE A 158 -37.76 4.38 13.25
N ASP A 159 -38.36 3.48 14.04
CA ASP A 159 -39.70 3.65 14.58
C ASP A 159 -39.76 4.78 15.62
N GLU A 160 -38.75 4.89 16.49
CA GLU A 160 -38.70 5.93 17.52
C GLU A 160 -38.50 7.33 16.93
N LYS A 161 -37.64 7.47 15.90
CA LYS A 161 -37.26 8.78 15.34
C LYS A 161 -37.96 9.14 14.03
N ALA A 162 -38.83 8.26 13.52
CA ALA A 162 -39.52 8.41 12.24
C ALA A 162 -38.56 8.72 11.07
N HIS A 163 -37.41 8.03 11.03
CA HIS A 163 -36.43 8.15 9.95
C HIS A 163 -36.60 7.03 8.91
N THR A 164 -36.00 7.18 7.72
CA THR A 164 -36.01 6.10 6.72
C THR A 164 -34.76 5.23 6.85
N SER A 165 -34.86 3.99 6.36
CA SER A 165 -33.74 3.05 6.34
C SER A 165 -32.53 3.59 5.54
N GLU A 166 -32.79 4.32 4.46
CA GLU A 166 -31.77 4.93 3.60
C GLU A 166 -31.02 6.06 4.32
N LEU A 167 -31.75 6.92 5.05
CA LEU A 167 -31.14 8.01 5.81
C LEU A 167 -30.25 7.46 6.93
N LEU A 168 -30.71 6.39 7.60
CA LEU A 168 -29.93 5.71 8.64
C LEU A 168 -28.70 5.02 8.05
N ALA A 169 -28.83 4.34 6.91
CA ALA A 169 -27.70 3.75 6.19
C ALA A 169 -26.67 4.82 5.76
N ALA A 170 -27.13 5.97 5.26
CA ALA A 170 -26.25 7.09 4.92
C ALA A 170 -25.53 7.66 6.15
N ALA A 171 -26.21 7.77 7.29
CA ALA A 171 -25.62 8.22 8.55
C ALA A 171 -24.55 7.24 9.07
N ILE A 172 -24.82 5.93 9.01
CA ILE A 172 -23.86 4.88 9.39
C ILE A 172 -22.65 4.91 8.45
N LEU A 173 -22.86 5.04 7.13
CA LEU A 173 -21.78 5.17 6.16
C LEU A 173 -20.91 6.41 6.40
N ASN A 174 -21.51 7.52 6.87
CA ASN A 174 -20.76 8.72 7.26
C ASN A 174 -19.96 8.49 8.54
N TYR A 175 -20.57 7.87 9.56
CA TYR A 175 -19.90 7.56 10.83
C TYR A 175 -18.71 6.59 10.68
N ALA A 176 -18.78 5.69 9.71
CA ALA A 176 -17.74 4.69 9.45
C ALA A 176 -16.54 5.21 8.61
N GLN A 177 -16.54 6.48 8.19
CA GLN A 177 -15.40 7.12 7.48
C GLN A 177 -14.31 7.58 8.44
#